data_AF-A0A497I771-F1
#
_entry.id   AF-A0A497I771-F1
#
_cell.length_a   1.000
_cell.length_b   1.000
_cell.length_c   1.000
_cell.angle_alpha   90.00
_cell.angle_beta   90.00
_cell.angle_gamma   90.00
#
_symmetry.space_group_name_H-M   'P 1'
#
loop_
_entity.id
_entity.type
_entity.pdbx_description
1 polymer ?
#
loop_
_entity_poly.entity_id
_entity_poly.type
_entity_poly.pdbx_seq_one_letter_code
_entity_poly.pdbx_strand_id
1 'polypeptide(L)'
;MVWEFLAWGALGQLIRSAIGIRKAALRGDKLNFPHWFSSVILGAVIGAISGALFQPYVPINTWVVSFLAGYAGTDYIEGLTEKKVI
;
A
#
# COMPACT_ATOMS: atom_id res chain seq x y z
N MET A 1 16.22 -3.29 -8.45
CA MET A 1 16.76 -2.17 -7.64
C MET A 1 15.71 -1.68 -6.64
N VAL A 2 16.08 -1.06 -5.51
CA VAL A 2 15.12 -0.69 -4.43
C VAL A 2 13.96 0.20 -4.92
N TRP A 3 14.22 1.10 -5.87
CA TRP A 3 13.20 1.97 -6.44
C TRP A 3 12.08 1.21 -7.18
N GLU A 4 12.37 0.04 -7.74
CA GLU A 4 11.36 -0.82 -8.39
C GLU A 4 10.37 -1.34 -7.35
N PHE A 5 10.85 -1.78 -6.19
CA PHE A 5 10.00 -2.29 -5.11
C PHE A 5 9.17 -1.18 -4.47
N LEU A 6 9.74 0.02 -4.37
CA LEU A 6 9.04 1.25 -3.97
C LEU A 6 7.85 1.55 -4.90
N ALA A 7 8.08 1.48 -6.21
CA ALA A 7 7.04 1.69 -7.22
C ALA A 7 5.96 0.60 -7.17
N TRP A 8 6.35 -0.67 -7.06
CA TRP A 8 5.39 -1.78 -6.94
C TRP A 8 4.57 -1.71 -5.65
N GLY A 9 5.19 -1.36 -4.52
CA GLY A 9 4.51 -1.11 -3.25
C GLY A 9 3.52 0.05 -3.33
N ALA A 10 3.93 1.16 -3.94
CA ALA A 10 3.07 2.32 -4.17
C ALA A 10 1.87 1.95 -5.06
N LEU A 11 2.10 1.19 -6.15
CA LEU A 11 1.03 0.73 -7.04
C LEU A 11 0.03 -0.18 -6.32
N GLY A 12 0.51 -1.10 -5.49
CA GLY A 12 -0.36 -1.95 -4.66
C GLY A 12 -1.27 -1.10 -3.76
N GLN A 13 -0.69 -0.12 -3.07
CA GLN A 13 -1.47 0.74 -2.20
C GLN A 13 -2.39 1.71 -2.97
N LEU A 14 -1.99 2.18 -4.16
CA LEU A 14 -2.85 3.02 -4.99
C LEU A 14 -4.13 2.28 -5.42
N ILE A 15 -4.01 1.02 -5.85
CA ILE A 15 -5.18 0.20 -6.22
C ILE A 15 -6.12 0.02 -5.03
N ARG A 16 -5.57 -0.29 -3.85
CA ARG A 16 -6.38 -0.41 -2.62
C ARG A 16 -7.06 0.91 -2.26
N SER A 17 -6.32 1.99 -2.30
CA SER A 17 -6.82 3.31 -1.96
C SER A 17 -7.92 3.77 -2.93
N ALA A 18 -7.86 3.39 -4.21
CA ALA A 18 -8.91 3.67 -5.19
C ALA A 18 -10.22 2.93 -4.85
N ILE A 19 -10.14 1.67 -4.43
CA ILE A 19 -11.30 0.92 -3.90
C ILE A 19 -11.86 1.63 -2.68
N GLY A 20 -10.99 2.16 -1.83
CA GLY A 20 -11.37 2.87 -0.62
C GLY A 20 -12.07 4.20 -0.84
N ILE A 21 -11.51 5.02 -1.72
CA ILE A 21 -12.11 6.28 -2.17
C ILE A 21 -13.50 6.01 -2.77
N ARG A 22 -13.66 4.95 -3.57
CA ARG A 22 -14.96 4.57 -4.13
C ARG A 22 -15.98 4.24 -3.03
N LYS A 23 -15.58 3.50 -1.99
CA LYS A 23 -16.47 3.18 -0.85
C LYS A 23 -16.84 4.43 -0.05
N ALA A 24 -15.88 5.32 0.21
CA ALA A 24 -16.12 6.58 0.89
C ALA A 24 -17.07 7.49 0.10
N ALA A 25 -16.90 7.59 -1.22
CA ALA A 25 -17.78 8.34 -2.11
C ALA A 25 -19.22 7.80 -2.09
N LEU A 26 -19.41 6.47 -2.05
CA LEU A 26 -20.74 5.86 -1.93
C LEU A 26 -21.42 6.11 -0.58
N ARG A 27 -20.65 6.31 0.49
CA ARG A 27 -21.15 6.63 1.84
C ARG A 27 -21.38 8.13 2.07
N GLY A 28 -20.91 8.98 1.17
CA GLY A 28 -20.92 10.44 1.35
C GLY A 28 -19.84 10.95 2.31
N ASP A 29 -18.83 10.14 2.61
CA ASP A 29 -17.73 10.50 3.50
C ASP A 29 -16.74 11.45 2.81
N LYS A 30 -16.18 12.40 3.58
CA LYS A 30 -15.16 13.32 3.09
C LYS A 30 -13.80 12.63 3.03
N LEU A 31 -13.16 12.67 1.87
CA LEU A 31 -11.80 12.17 1.71
C LEU A 31 -10.79 13.04 2.48
N ASN A 32 -10.06 12.44 3.41
CA ASN A 32 -8.93 13.09 4.06
C ASN A 32 -7.66 12.94 3.21
N PHE A 33 -7.43 13.91 2.32
CA PHE A 33 -6.28 13.92 1.40
C PHE A 33 -4.91 13.72 2.08
N PRO A 34 -4.57 14.45 3.16
CA PRO A 34 -3.32 14.23 3.88
C PRO A 34 -3.13 12.80 4.37
N HIS A 35 -4.20 12.20 4.88
CA HIS A 35 -4.14 10.83 5.36
C HIS A 35 -4.01 9.82 4.21
N TRP A 36 -4.77 10.01 3.13
CA TRP A 36 -4.65 9.19 1.92
C TRP A 36 -3.22 9.22 1.34
N PHE A 37 -2.62 10.41 1.28
CA PHE A 37 -1.24 10.54 0.81
C PHE A 37 -0.25 9.84 1.73
N SER A 38 -0.44 9.93 3.06
CA SER A 38 0.38 9.22 4.03
C SER A 38 0.25 7.70 3.92
N SER A 39 -0.93 7.18 3.59
CA SER A 39 -1.12 5.75 3.40
C SER A 39 -0.46 5.26 2.12
N VAL A 40 -0.49 6.05 1.03
CA VAL A 40 0.26 5.75 -0.21
C VAL A 40 1.76 5.67 0.05
N ILE A 41 2.33 6.61 0.80
CA ILE A 41 3.75 6.57 1.21
C ILE A 41 4.02 5.33 2.06
N LEU A 42 3.16 5.03 3.03
CA LEU A 42 3.31 3.87 3.90
C LEU A 42 3.34 2.57 3.10
N GLY A 43 2.43 2.39 2.14
CA GLY A 43 2.42 1.21 1.26
C GLY A 43 3.65 1.11 0.35
N ALA A 44 4.16 2.25 -0.12
CA ALA A 44 5.39 2.30 -0.89
C ALA A 44 6.62 1.86 -0.05
N VAL A 45 6.69 2.31 1.21
CA VAL A 45 7.75 1.93 2.16
C VAL A 45 7.64 0.45 2.52
N ILE A 46 6.45 -0.06 2.84
CA ILE A 46 6.23 -1.47 3.17
C ILE A 46 6.61 -2.35 1.99
N GLY A 47 6.16 -2.02 0.77
CA GLY A 47 6.51 -2.77 -0.43
C GLY A 47 8.02 -2.77 -0.72
N ALA A 48 8.70 -1.65 -0.50
CA ALA A 48 10.15 -1.57 -0.65
C ALA A 48 10.92 -2.42 0.37
N ILE A 49 10.50 -2.38 1.64
CA ILE A 49 11.11 -3.20 2.70
C ILE A 49 10.88 -4.68 2.40
N SER A 50 9.64 -5.09 2.11
CA SER A 50 9.32 -6.48 1.79
C SER A 50 10.03 -6.95 0.51
N GLY A 51 10.08 -6.12 -0.53
CA GLY A 51 10.84 -6.42 -1.75
C GLY A 51 12.32 -6.63 -1.49
N ALA A 52 12.95 -5.72 -0.76
CA ALA A 52 14.38 -5.82 -0.43
C ALA A 52 14.70 -7.05 0.44
N LEU A 53 13.83 -7.38 1.40
CA LEU A 53 13.99 -8.56 2.25
C LEU A 53 13.84 -9.88 1.50
N PHE A 54 12.91 -9.94 0.53
CA PHE A 54 12.60 -11.18 -0.21
C PHE A 54 13.36 -11.33 -1.53
N GLN A 55 14.04 -10.29 -2.00
CA GLN A 55 14.86 -10.33 -3.21
C GLN A 55 15.88 -11.49 -3.24
N PRO A 56 16.59 -11.82 -2.14
CA PRO A 56 17.53 -12.95 -2.13
C PRO A 56 16.87 -14.32 -2.22
N TYR A 57 15.59 -14.44 -1.80
CA TYR A 57 14.88 -15.71 -1.69
C TYR A 57 13.95 -15.98 -2.88
N VAL A 58 13.40 -14.93 -3.50
CA VAL A 58 12.39 -15.05 -4.58
C VAL A 58 12.70 -14.08 -5.74
N PRO A 59 13.89 -14.14 -6.36
CA PRO A 59 14.40 -13.10 -7.25
C PRO A 59 13.44 -12.73 -8.39
N ILE A 60 12.81 -13.72 -9.03
CA ILE A 60 11.94 -13.53 -10.20
C ILE A 60 10.59 -12.88 -9.83
N ASN A 61 10.04 -13.20 -8.66
CA ASN A 61 8.70 -12.75 -8.23
C ASN A 61 8.73 -11.70 -7.11
N THR A 62 9.91 -11.12 -6.83
CA THR A 62 10.08 -10.08 -5.79
C THR A 62 9.14 -8.88 -5.98
N TRP A 63 8.83 -8.55 -7.23
CA TRP A 63 7.88 -7.49 -7.57
C TRP A 63 6.46 -7.79 -7.06
N VAL A 64 6.02 -9.06 -7.14
CA VAL A 64 4.72 -9.51 -6.61
C VAL A 64 4.69 -9.35 -5.10
N VAL A 65 5.77 -9.74 -4.42
CA VAL A 65 5.91 -9.59 -2.97
C VAL A 65 5.81 -8.11 -2.58
N SER A 66 6.52 -7.23 -3.30
CA SER A 66 6.51 -5.79 -3.04
C SER A 66 5.12 -5.19 -3.25
N PHE A 67 4.44 -5.57 -4.33
CA PHE A 67 3.09 -5.15 -4.65
C PHE A 67 2.06 -5.59 -3.61
N LEU A 68 2.05 -6.88 -3.26
CA LEU A 68 1.11 -7.44 -2.31
C LEU A 68 1.35 -6.91 -0.89
N ALA A 69 2.62 -6.72 -0.51
CA ALA A 69 2.97 -6.13 0.78
C ALA A 69 2.51 -4.68 0.88
N GLY A 70 2.68 -3.87 -0.18
CA GLY A 70 2.15 -2.51 -0.22
C GLY A 70 0.62 -2.46 -0.14
N TYR A 71 -0.07 -3.37 -0.85
CA TYR A 71 -1.53 -3.50 -0.84
C TYR A 71 -2.07 -3.94 0.53
N ALA A 72 -1.64 -5.10 1.03
CA ALA A 72 -2.19 -5.72 2.23
C ALA A 72 -1.57 -5.19 3.53
N GLY A 73 -0.30 -4.82 3.52
CA GLY A 73 0.41 -4.36 4.72
C GLY A 73 -0.15 -3.01 5.21
N THR A 74 -0.49 -2.12 4.30
CA THR A 74 -1.13 -0.86 4.69
C THR A 74 -2.54 -1.09 5.25
N ASP A 75 -3.27 -2.11 4.77
CA ASP A 75 -4.60 -2.49 5.29
C ASP A 75 -4.54 -2.95 6.72
N TYR A 76 -3.54 -3.80 6.96
CA TYR A 76 -3.28 -4.34 8.27
C TYR A 76 -2.96 -3.22 9.28
N ILE A 77 -2.06 -2.29 8.93
CA ILE A 77 -1.68 -1.18 9.82
C ILE A 77 -2.84 -0.22 10.07
N GLU A 78 -3.61 0.13 9.03
CA GLU A 78 -4.79 0.97 9.18
C GLU A 78 -5.87 0.28 10.03
N GLY A 79 -6.03 -1.04 9.89
CA GLY A 79 -6.92 -1.87 10.71
C GLY A 79 -6.52 -1.90 12.18
N LEU A 80 -5.22 -1.96 12.48
CA LEU A 80 -4.70 -1.90 13.85
C LEU A 80 -4.85 -0.52 14.50
N THR A 81 -4.79 0.55 13.71
CA THR A 81 -4.81 1.92 14.24
C THR A 81 -6.25 2.42 14.47
N GLU A 82 -7.28 1.62 14.16
CA GLU A 82 -8.71 2.00 14.12
C GLU A 82 -9.04 3.22 13.24
N LYS A 83 -8.03 3.84 12.63
CA LYS A 83 -8.15 4.93 11.66
C LYS A 83 -8.51 4.35 10.30
N LYS A 84 -9.81 4.06 10.14
CA LYS A 84 -10.37 3.73 8.83
C LYS A 84 -10.53 5.00 7.99
N VAL A 85 -9.76 5.07 6.91
CA VAL A 85 -9.99 6.03 5.80
C VAL A 85 -11.07 5.51 4.84
N ILE A 86 -11.54 4.28 5.08
CA ILE A 86 -12.33 3.43 4.17
C ILE A 86 -13.31 2.55 4.94
#